data_AF-H8H1N4-F1
#
_entry.id   AF-H8H1N4-F1
#
_cell.length_a   1.000
_cell.length_b   1.000
_cell.length_c   1.000
_cell.angle_alpha   90.00
_cell.angle_beta   90.00
_cell.angle_gamma   90.00
#
_symmetry.space_group_name_H-M   'P 1'
#
loop_
_entity.id
_entity.type
_entity.pdbx_description
1 polymer ?
#
loop_
_entity_poly.entity_id
_entity_poly.type
_entity_poly.pdbx_seq_one_letter_code
_entity_poly.pdbx_strand_id
1 'polypeptide(L)'
;MGDELMQQQTQGFTLIELLVVIAIIGVLAAIFLPSYQRAQKRPYDAASVQCARAIVTAETTRKIEVRFYSDNVNALGEDVKEACQDQGVQVGRDNVAVTGPTMAGTGVVGIGSNQDGSSYIAFRTWHANGNGFYHYSNALNTPSEYRLGKRFDWGS
;
A
#
# COMPACT_ATOMS: atom_id res chain seq x y z
N MET A 1 55.71 -36.32 39.49
CA MET A 1 55.15 -35.35 38.53
C MET A 1 53.72 -35.76 38.29
N GLY A 2 52.81 -35.22 39.09
CA GLY A 2 51.38 -35.40 38.91
C GLY A 2 50.85 -34.16 38.22
N ASP A 3 50.53 -34.27 36.94
CA ASP A 3 49.75 -33.25 36.26
C ASP A 3 48.29 -33.48 36.65
N GLU A 4 47.79 -32.59 37.51
CA GLU A 4 46.37 -32.43 37.79
C GLU A 4 45.65 -32.11 36.47
N LEU A 5 44.96 -33.11 35.92
CA LEU A 5 44.00 -32.90 34.84
C LEU A 5 42.84 -32.07 35.40
N MET A 6 42.86 -30.76 35.12
CA MET A 6 41.74 -29.85 35.36
C MET A 6 40.47 -30.44 34.73
N GLN A 7 39.62 -31.01 35.59
CA GLN A 7 38.31 -31.52 35.22
C GLN A 7 37.42 -30.31 34.93
N GLN A 8 37.37 -29.87 33.67
CA GLN A 8 36.40 -28.87 33.24
C GLN A 8 35.00 -29.45 33.46
N GLN A 9 34.32 -28.97 34.50
CA GLN A 9 32.92 -29.29 34.74
C GLN A 9 32.12 -28.75 33.56
N THR A 10 31.64 -29.65 32.71
CA THR A 10 30.62 -29.37 31.70
C THR A 10 29.32 -29.05 32.43
N GLN A 11 29.08 -27.76 32.68
CA GLN A 11 27.79 -27.27 33.14
C GLN A 11 26.75 -27.49 32.02
N GLY A 12 25.92 -28.51 32.19
CA GLY A 12 24.77 -28.77 31.32
C GLY A 12 23.64 -27.80 31.62
N PHE A 13 23.01 -27.27 30.56
CA PHE A 13 21.82 -26.43 30.67
C PHE A 13 20.66 -27.21 31.32
N THR A 14 19.97 -26.63 32.30
CA THR A 14 18.87 -27.34 32.96
C THR A 14 17.60 -27.30 32.10
N LEU A 15 16.79 -28.36 32.16
CA LEU A 15 15.48 -28.40 31.47
C LEU A 15 14.54 -27.29 31.99
N ILE A 16 14.67 -26.93 33.26
CA ILE A 16 13.86 -25.86 33.86
C ILE A 16 14.28 -24.47 33.35
N GLU A 17 15.57 -24.20 33.15
CA GLU A 17 16.03 -22.96 32.52
C GLU A 17 15.45 -22.83 31.11
N LEU A 18 15.48 -23.91 30.32
CA LEU A 18 14.94 -23.88 28.97
C LEU A 18 13.41 -23.68 28.97
N LEU A 19 12.70 -24.25 29.95
CA LEU A 19 11.25 -24.11 30.09
C LEU A 19 10.84 -22.67 30.45
N VAL A 20 11.56 -22.00 31.35
CA VAL A 20 11.28 -20.60 31.70
C VAL A 20 11.57 -19.68 30.50
N VAL A 21 12.62 -19.95 29.73
CA VAL A 21 12.95 -19.16 28.53
C VAL A 21 11.85 -19.26 27.48
N ILE A 22 11.34 -20.45 27.16
CA ILE A 22 10.24 -20.58 26.19
C ILE A 22 8.94 -19.93 26.69
N ALA A 23 8.69 -19.95 28.01
CA ALA A 23 7.54 -19.30 28.60
C ALA A 23 7.60 -17.77 28.42
N ILE A 24 8.77 -17.16 28.66
CA ILE A 24 8.98 -15.73 28.46
C ILE A 24 8.86 -15.36 26.97
N ILE A 25 9.48 -16.12 26.07
CA ILE A 25 9.39 -15.91 24.62
C ILE A 25 7.92 -16.01 24.16
N GLY A 26 7.15 -16.96 24.71
CA GLY A 26 5.73 -17.14 24.40
C GLY A 26 4.89 -15.91 24.76
N VAL A 27 5.11 -15.32 25.94
CA VAL A 27 4.40 -14.10 26.38
C VAL A 27 4.78 -12.90 25.49
N LEU A 28 6.07 -12.73 25.18
CA LEU A 28 6.54 -11.65 24.31
C LEU A 28 5.97 -11.78 22.89
N ALA A 29 5.95 -13.00 22.34
CA ALA A 29 5.41 -13.26 21.00
C ALA A 29 3.91 -12.93 20.93
N ALA A 30 3.13 -13.30 21.96
CA ALA A 30 1.69 -13.03 22.00
C ALA A 30 1.35 -11.54 21.92
N ILE A 31 2.14 -10.68 22.58
CA ILE A 31 1.97 -9.21 22.52
C ILE A 31 2.45 -8.66 21.17
N PHE A 32 3.50 -9.25 20.60
CA PHE A 32 4.16 -8.72 19.41
C PHE A 32 3.42 -9.01 18.09
N LEU A 33 2.87 -10.21 17.94
CA LEU A 33 2.17 -10.70 16.73
C LEU A 33 1.14 -9.72 16.10
N PRO A 34 0.18 -9.13 16.85
CA PRO A 34 -0.80 -8.23 16.25
C PRO A 34 -0.20 -6.93 15.70
N SER A 35 0.87 -6.43 16.34
CA SER A 35 1.56 -5.21 15.89
C SER A 35 2.33 -5.44 14.59
N TYR A 36 2.97 -6.61 14.47
CA TYR A 36 3.76 -7.02 13.32
C TYR A 36 2.92 -7.10 12.04
N GLN A 37 1.73 -7.70 12.11
CA GLN A 37 0.82 -7.79 10.96
C GLN A 37 0.39 -6.41 10.44
N ARG A 38 0.16 -5.43 11.33
CA ARG A 38 -0.17 -4.05 10.93
C ARG A 38 1.03 -3.33 10.32
N ALA A 39 2.23 -3.54 10.88
CA ALA A 39 3.46 -2.93 10.41
C ALA A 39 3.80 -3.36 8.97
N GLN A 40 3.55 -4.61 8.61
CA GLN A 40 3.77 -5.10 7.24
C GLN A 40 2.83 -4.49 6.21
N LYS A 41 1.59 -4.14 6.58
CA LYS A 41 0.58 -3.63 5.63
C LYS A 41 0.63 -2.13 5.40
N ARG A 42 1.13 -1.38 6.38
CA ARG A 42 1.34 0.08 6.29
C ARG A 42 2.14 0.55 5.07
N PRO A 43 3.28 -0.04 4.68
CA PRO A 43 4.03 0.39 3.51
C PRO A 43 3.24 0.21 2.21
N TYR A 44 2.41 -0.83 2.10
CA TYR A 44 1.55 -1.05 0.94
C TYR A 44 0.45 0.01 0.81
N ASP A 45 -0.15 0.39 1.94
CA ASP A 45 -1.12 1.50 1.98
C ASP A 45 -0.44 2.83 1.62
N ALA A 46 0.80 3.05 2.08
CA ALA A 46 1.59 4.24 1.78
C ALA A 46 1.98 4.31 0.30
N ALA A 47 2.40 3.19 -0.31
CA ALA A 47 2.70 3.10 -1.73
C ALA A 47 1.46 3.43 -2.58
N SER A 48 0.28 2.93 -2.18
CA SER A 48 -0.97 3.19 -2.90
C SER A 48 -1.31 4.68 -2.96
N VAL A 49 -1.28 5.38 -1.81
CA VAL A 49 -1.53 6.82 -1.80
C VAL A 49 -0.45 7.60 -2.52
N GLN A 50 0.82 7.17 -2.44
CA GLN A 50 1.94 7.81 -3.14
C GLN A 50 1.77 7.73 -4.66
N CYS A 51 1.44 6.54 -5.19
CA CYS A 51 1.08 6.34 -6.58
C CYS A 51 -0.05 7.28 -7.01
N ALA A 52 -1.12 7.38 -6.21
CA ALA A 52 -2.22 8.28 -6.52
C ALA A 52 -1.78 9.76 -6.58
N ARG A 53 -0.87 10.20 -5.69
CA ARG A 53 -0.31 11.56 -5.76
C ARG A 53 0.50 11.79 -7.03
N ALA A 54 1.31 10.81 -7.42
CA ALA A 54 2.13 10.86 -8.62
C ALA A 54 1.24 10.99 -9.86
N ILE A 55 0.18 10.19 -9.97
CA ILE A 55 -0.79 10.27 -11.07
C ILE A 55 -1.44 11.66 -11.13
N VAL A 56 -1.99 12.17 -10.02
CA VAL A 56 -2.64 13.50 -9.99
C VAL A 56 -1.68 14.60 -10.44
N THR A 57 -0.43 14.54 -9.96
CA THR A 57 0.60 15.53 -10.28
C THR A 57 0.94 15.48 -11.77
N ALA A 58 1.22 14.28 -12.30
CA ALA A 58 1.56 14.10 -13.71
C ALA A 58 0.40 14.47 -14.64
N GLU A 59 -0.84 14.09 -14.32
CA GLU A 59 -2.02 14.44 -15.11
C GLU A 59 -2.30 15.95 -15.10
N THR A 60 -2.07 16.62 -13.97
CA THR A 60 -2.26 18.07 -13.86
C THR A 60 -1.23 18.80 -14.71
N THR A 61 0.04 18.41 -14.64
CA THR A 61 1.11 18.96 -15.48
C THR A 61 0.84 18.70 -16.97
N ARG A 62 0.49 17.46 -17.33
CA ARG A 62 0.18 17.07 -18.70
C ARG A 62 -0.99 17.86 -19.28
N LYS A 63 -2.04 18.12 -18.49
CA LYS A 63 -3.17 18.94 -18.94
C LYS A 63 -2.76 20.39 -19.24
N ILE A 64 -1.76 20.92 -18.54
CA ILE A 64 -1.23 22.25 -18.84
C ILE A 64 -0.46 22.23 -20.17
N GLU A 65 0.32 21.18 -20.41
CA GLU A 65 1.18 21.06 -21.61
C GLU A 65 0.41 20.67 -22.88
N VAL A 66 -0.44 19.64 -22.80
CA VAL A 66 -1.05 18.96 -23.96
C VAL A 66 -2.58 19.14 -23.99
N ARG A 67 -3.17 19.83 -23.00
CA ARG A 67 -4.62 20.11 -22.86
C ARG A 67 -5.53 18.90 -22.60
N PHE A 68 -5.01 17.68 -22.60
CA PHE A 68 -5.76 16.46 -22.36
C PHE A 68 -5.11 15.60 -21.29
N TYR A 69 -5.95 14.91 -20.51
CA TYR A 69 -5.52 13.87 -19.58
C TYR A 69 -5.14 12.58 -20.32
N SER A 70 -4.35 11.73 -19.68
CA SER A 70 -4.10 10.37 -20.15
C SER A 70 -5.06 9.38 -19.51
N ASP A 71 -5.39 8.33 -20.26
CA ASP A 71 -6.16 7.22 -19.73
C ASP A 71 -5.24 6.05 -19.33
N ASN A 72 -3.91 6.23 -19.40
CA ASN A 72 -2.93 5.18 -19.18
C ASN A 72 -1.75 5.72 -18.35
N VAL A 73 -1.48 5.08 -17.22
CA VAL A 73 -0.41 5.49 -16.30
C VAL A 73 0.98 5.36 -16.92
N ASN A 74 1.16 4.49 -17.92
CA ASN A 74 2.43 4.36 -18.64
C ASN A 74 2.77 5.60 -19.47
N ALA A 75 1.76 6.41 -19.83
CA ALA A 75 1.97 7.64 -20.59
C ALA A 75 2.25 8.85 -19.69
N LEU A 76 2.32 8.66 -18.36
CA LEU A 76 2.52 9.72 -17.37
C LEU A 76 3.98 9.89 -16.93
N GLY A 77 4.90 9.11 -17.50
CA GLY A 77 6.33 9.21 -17.24
C GLY A 77 6.85 8.21 -16.20
N GLU A 78 8.18 8.17 -16.05
CA GLU A 78 8.86 7.17 -15.24
C GLU A 78 8.57 7.34 -13.74
N ASP A 79 8.44 8.57 -13.25
CA ASP A 79 8.14 8.84 -11.83
C ASP A 79 6.82 8.19 -11.38
N VAL A 80 5.80 8.19 -12.25
CA VAL A 80 4.52 7.53 -11.99
C VAL A 80 4.67 6.02 -12.05
N LYS A 81 5.49 5.51 -12.97
CA LYS A 81 5.78 4.08 -13.08
C LYS A 81 6.49 3.55 -11.85
N GLU A 82 7.50 4.26 -11.35
CA GLU A 82 8.21 3.90 -10.11
C GLU A 82 7.25 3.92 -8.91
N ALA A 83 6.46 4.99 -8.76
CA ALA A 83 5.54 5.14 -7.64
C ALA A 83 4.42 4.09 -7.63
N CYS A 84 4.02 3.60 -8.81
CA CYS A 84 2.90 2.68 -8.97
C CYS A 84 3.34 1.24 -9.26
N GLN A 85 3.92 0.99 -10.43
CA GLN A 85 4.17 -0.35 -10.96
C GLN A 85 5.29 -1.06 -10.20
N ASP A 86 6.41 -0.38 -9.95
CA ASP A 86 7.55 -0.97 -9.26
C ASP A 86 7.22 -1.27 -7.78
N GLN A 87 6.26 -0.54 -7.21
CA GLN A 87 5.71 -0.80 -5.88
C GLN A 87 4.56 -1.82 -5.89
N GLY A 88 4.20 -2.41 -7.04
CA GLY A 88 3.11 -3.39 -7.16
C GLY A 88 1.70 -2.80 -6.98
N VAL A 89 1.57 -1.47 -6.98
CA VAL A 89 0.28 -0.78 -6.84
C VAL A 89 -0.53 -0.95 -8.12
N GLN A 90 -1.78 -1.33 -7.94
CA GLN A 90 -2.78 -1.45 -8.98
C GLN A 90 -3.50 -0.13 -9.14
N VAL A 91 -3.75 0.28 -10.39
CA VAL A 91 -4.51 1.47 -10.74
C VAL A 91 -5.67 1.05 -11.61
N GLY A 92 -6.88 1.53 -11.32
CA GLY A 92 -8.06 1.18 -12.09
C GLY A 92 -8.94 2.39 -12.38
N ARG A 93 -9.63 2.36 -13.53
CA ARG A 93 -10.66 3.33 -13.88
C ARG A 93 -11.78 3.32 -12.85
N ASP A 94 -12.31 4.49 -12.56
CA ASP A 94 -13.46 4.67 -11.69
C ASP A 94 -14.70 5.12 -12.49
N ASN A 95 -15.28 4.22 -13.28
CA ASN A 95 -16.54 4.46 -14.01
C ASN A 95 -17.64 3.42 -13.71
N VAL A 96 -17.42 2.51 -12.75
CA VAL A 96 -18.40 1.51 -12.32
C VAL A 96 -18.29 1.37 -10.81
N ALA A 97 -19.44 1.41 -10.11
CA ALA A 97 -19.55 1.01 -8.71
C ALA A 97 -19.11 -0.45 -8.57
N VAL A 98 -17.81 -0.68 -8.33
CA VAL A 98 -17.30 -1.99 -7.92
C VAL A 98 -17.04 -1.92 -6.43
N THR A 99 -18.05 -2.31 -5.67
CA THR A 99 -17.95 -2.73 -4.28
C THR A 99 -17.07 -3.99 -4.22
N GLY A 100 -15.75 -3.80 -4.04
CA GLY A 100 -14.81 -4.89 -3.76
C GLY A 100 -13.57 -4.97 -4.67
N PRO A 101 -12.63 -5.87 -4.36
CA PRO A 101 -11.37 -6.04 -5.08
C PRO A 101 -11.60 -6.79 -6.40
N THR A 102 -12.19 -6.13 -7.37
CA THR A 102 -12.26 -6.64 -8.74
C THR A 102 -12.05 -5.47 -9.69
N MET A 103 -10.81 -5.29 -10.12
CA MET A 103 -10.22 -5.87 -11.33
C MET A 103 -8.72 -5.67 -11.13
N ALA A 104 -7.86 -6.66 -11.41
CA ALA A 104 -6.42 -6.40 -11.51
C ALA A 104 -6.25 -5.12 -12.35
N GLY A 105 -5.65 -4.09 -11.75
CA GLY A 105 -5.70 -2.74 -12.29
C GLY A 105 -4.82 -2.69 -13.51
N THR A 106 -5.40 -2.87 -14.69
CA THR A 106 -4.81 -2.35 -15.93
C THR A 106 -4.52 -0.89 -15.63
N GLY A 107 -3.24 -0.49 -15.63
CA GLY A 107 -2.74 0.82 -15.21
C GLY A 107 -3.39 1.98 -15.99
N VAL A 108 -4.65 2.25 -15.67
CA VAL A 108 -5.57 2.95 -16.55
C VAL A 108 -6.36 3.92 -15.69
N VAL A 109 -6.35 5.18 -16.12
CA VAL A 109 -7.03 6.30 -15.48
C VAL A 109 -8.36 6.51 -16.20
N GLY A 110 -9.44 6.73 -15.43
CA GLY A 110 -10.74 7.10 -16.02
C GLY A 110 -10.72 8.57 -16.39
N ILE A 111 -11.16 8.90 -17.60
CA ILE A 111 -11.35 10.29 -18.04
C ILE A 111 -12.85 10.50 -18.30
N GLY A 112 -13.37 11.64 -17.86
CA GLY A 112 -14.72 12.07 -18.17
C GLY A 112 -14.81 13.56 -18.43
N SER A 113 -16.03 14.03 -18.71
CA SER A 113 -16.36 15.44 -18.88
C SER A 113 -17.49 15.83 -17.91
N ASN A 114 -17.33 16.98 -17.28
CA ASN A 114 -18.36 17.59 -16.46
C ASN A 114 -19.43 18.24 -17.35
N GLN A 115 -20.58 18.57 -16.75
CA GLN A 115 -21.70 19.22 -17.46
C GLN A 115 -21.34 20.63 -17.99
N ASP A 116 -20.32 21.27 -17.42
CA ASP A 116 -19.76 22.55 -17.88
C ASP A 116 -18.75 22.38 -19.04
N GLY A 117 -18.52 21.15 -19.51
CA GLY A 117 -17.56 20.83 -20.56
C GLY A 117 -16.12 20.66 -20.07
N SER A 118 -15.83 20.86 -18.78
CA SER A 118 -14.49 20.66 -18.24
C SER A 118 -14.15 19.17 -18.12
N SER A 119 -12.98 18.75 -18.60
CA SER A 119 -12.52 17.36 -18.41
C SER A 119 -12.09 17.11 -16.96
N TYR A 120 -12.37 15.90 -16.47
CA TYR A 120 -11.94 15.38 -15.17
C TYR A 120 -11.29 14.00 -15.30
N ILE A 121 -10.53 13.60 -14.28
CA ILE A 121 -10.02 12.24 -14.11
C ILE A 121 -10.65 11.59 -12.87
N ALA A 122 -10.87 10.29 -12.95
CA ALA A 122 -11.37 9.46 -11.86
C ALA A 122 -10.67 8.10 -11.87
N PHE A 123 -10.04 7.75 -10.76
CA PHE A 123 -9.32 6.49 -10.64
C PHE A 123 -9.25 6.04 -9.19
N ARG A 124 -8.90 4.78 -8.99
CA ARG A 124 -8.59 4.20 -7.69
C ARG A 124 -7.22 3.53 -7.71
N THR A 125 -6.54 3.55 -6.57
CA THR A 125 -5.25 2.89 -6.36
C THR A 125 -5.31 1.96 -5.17
N TRP A 126 -4.69 0.79 -5.27
CA TRP A 126 -4.61 -0.15 -4.16
C TRP A 126 -3.43 -1.08 -4.33
N HIS A 127 -3.00 -1.67 -3.23
CA HIS A 127 -1.99 -2.72 -3.24
C HIS A 127 -2.66 -4.02 -2.77
N ALA A 128 -2.35 -5.15 -3.41
CA ALA A 128 -2.98 -6.45 -3.11
C ALA A 128 -2.79 -6.88 -1.64
N ASN A 129 -1.65 -6.51 -1.04
CA ASN A 129 -1.32 -6.78 0.36
C ASN A 129 -1.71 -5.63 1.32
N GLY A 130 -2.33 -4.56 0.81
CA GLY A 130 -2.78 -3.41 1.60
C GLY A 130 -4.08 -3.69 2.36
N ASN A 131 -4.48 -2.74 3.21
CA ASN A 131 -5.73 -2.80 3.97
C ASN A 131 -6.91 -2.16 3.24
N GLY A 132 -6.66 -1.46 2.13
CA GLY A 132 -7.71 -0.75 1.41
C GLY A 132 -7.26 -0.15 0.10
N PHE A 133 -8.07 0.78 -0.39
CA PHE A 133 -7.86 1.52 -1.62
C PHE A 133 -8.02 3.03 -1.40
N TYR A 134 -7.48 3.82 -2.31
CA TYR A 134 -7.65 5.26 -2.36
C TYR A 134 -8.39 5.63 -3.62
N HIS A 135 -9.40 6.46 -3.46
CA HIS A 135 -10.19 6.99 -4.55
C HIS A 135 -9.78 8.42 -4.85
N TYR A 136 -9.70 8.76 -6.13
CA TYR A 136 -9.49 10.13 -6.58
C TYR A 136 -10.48 10.47 -7.69
N SER A 137 -11.17 11.59 -7.54
CA SER A 137 -11.92 12.22 -8.64
C SER A 137 -12.00 13.73 -8.47
N ASN A 138 -11.70 14.45 -9.55
CA ASN A 138 -11.83 15.92 -9.60
C ASN A 138 -13.06 16.41 -10.37
N ALA A 139 -14.07 15.57 -10.60
CA ALA A 139 -15.35 16.01 -11.18
C ALA A 139 -16.05 17.05 -10.26
N LEU A 140 -16.89 17.92 -10.82
CA LEU A 140 -17.47 19.07 -10.09
C LEU A 140 -18.40 18.65 -8.94
N ASN A 141 -19.04 17.49 -9.04
CA ASN A 141 -20.03 17.00 -8.07
C ASN A 141 -19.51 15.83 -7.23
N THR A 142 -18.20 15.57 -7.23
CA THR A 142 -17.66 14.49 -6.38
C THR A 142 -17.53 14.96 -4.94
N PRO A 143 -17.96 14.13 -3.97
CA PRO A 143 -17.69 14.35 -2.55
C PRO A 143 -16.21 14.71 -2.28
N SER A 144 -15.97 15.60 -1.31
CA SER A 144 -14.61 16.02 -0.96
C SER A 144 -13.72 14.88 -0.45
N GLU A 145 -14.33 13.79 0.01
CA GLU A 145 -13.66 12.56 0.43
C GLU A 145 -12.99 11.78 -0.71
N TYR A 146 -13.42 12.02 -1.95
CA TYR A 146 -12.78 11.51 -3.17
C TYR A 146 -11.69 12.46 -3.68
N ARG A 147 -11.37 13.50 -2.91
CA ARG A 147 -10.10 14.21 -3.07
C ARG A 147 -9.04 13.40 -2.33
N LEU A 148 -7.87 13.30 -2.94
CA LEU A 148 -6.76 12.45 -2.52
C LEU A 148 -6.54 12.49 -1.00
N GLY A 149 -6.47 11.32 -0.34
CA GLY A 149 -6.02 11.22 1.05
C GLY A 149 -6.92 10.39 1.98
N LYS A 150 -8.18 10.13 1.63
CA LYS A 150 -9.02 9.20 2.38
C LYS A 150 -8.76 7.76 1.92
N ARG A 151 -8.46 6.86 2.87
CA ARG A 151 -8.40 5.41 2.65
C ARG A 151 -9.79 4.82 2.83
N PHE A 152 -10.17 3.93 1.92
CA PHE A 152 -11.37 3.09 2.00
C PHE A 152 -10.95 1.66 2.28
N ASP A 153 -11.49 1.05 3.32
CA ASP A 153 -11.14 -0.29 3.72
C ASP A 153 -11.90 -1.33 2.89
N TRP A 154 -11.33 -2.53 2.74
CA TRP A 154 -12.00 -3.62 2.01
C TRP A 154 -13.28 -4.06 2.75
N GLY A 155 -14.45 -3.67 2.24
CA GLY A 155 -15.76 -4.11 2.77
C GLY A 155 -16.57 -3.06 3.55
N SER A 156 -16.19 -1.78 3.49
CA SER A 156 -17.04 -0.65 3.92
C SER A 156 -18.08 -0.27 2.88
#